data_AF-C6HW23-F1
#
_entry.id   AF-C6HW23-F1
#
_cell.length_a   1.000
_cell.length_b   1.000
_cell.length_c   1.000
_cell.angle_alpha   90.00
_cell.angle_beta   90.00
_cell.angle_gamma   90.00
#
_symmetry.space_group_name_H-M   'P 1'
#
loop_
_entity.id
_entity.type
_entity.pdbx_description
1 polymer ?
#
loop_
_entity_poly.entity_id
_entity_poly.type
_entity_poly.pdbx_seq_one_letter_code
_entity_poly.pdbx_strand_id
1 'polypeptide(L)'
;NIWLWNLGIMVADVSLDLGMSSGREYSDFAWPIDIYVIAFILVPLGVNVWMTVLTRTVKGIYPTTWIMMAGLLYLVTVYSMSQSVEVFHVTGLNEALLTWWNAHNQLGIWITPISIGIAMYLIPKLSGNPLYSHKLAHLTFWGLFAFYSTPGAHHMMGAPVPEWLKSFASVSGVLILVPGMAFIANALLTMQGKWKLFVEVPALRWAITGTLMGIPLFFQGGFQQTRAINWYIHGTHWIVAHAHLALLGFSSFVEIGAMYYGLERLLKRKFNPTLELYHYWLMTIGFIIFWTSLTAAGLIQAAAKVYEIPYVASVQASHPYMVARSWGGFMIITGQWIFLYNLYRTATAPAHKAVPYEVKA
;
A
#
# COMPACT_ATOMS: atom_id res chain seq x y z
N ASN A 1 -18.63 2.97 -12.03
CA ASN A 1 -17.38 2.73 -11.28
C ASN A 1 -16.37 1.91 -12.08
N ILE A 2 -16.48 0.58 -12.19
CA ILE A 2 -15.41 -0.25 -12.84
C ILE A 2 -15.05 0.21 -14.26
N TRP A 3 -16.04 0.44 -15.14
CA TRP A 3 -15.77 0.92 -16.50
C TRP A 3 -15.14 2.32 -16.53
N LEU A 4 -15.59 3.21 -15.64
CA LEU A 4 -15.06 4.56 -15.51
C LEU A 4 -13.60 4.53 -15.02
N TRP A 5 -13.29 3.61 -14.09
CA TRP A 5 -11.93 3.38 -13.62
C TRP A 5 -11.01 2.91 -14.76
N ASN A 6 -11.41 1.86 -15.50
CA ASN A 6 -10.59 1.33 -16.60
C ASN A 6 -10.39 2.34 -17.74
N LEU A 7 -11.45 3.10 -18.10
CA LEU A 7 -11.33 4.18 -19.07
C LEU A 7 -10.38 5.28 -18.56
N GLY A 8 -10.51 5.66 -17.29
CA GLY A 8 -9.66 6.66 -16.65
C GLY A 8 -8.19 6.27 -16.66
N ILE A 9 -7.87 5.04 -16.24
CA ILE A 9 -6.51 4.50 -16.29
C ILE A 9 -5.97 4.51 -17.72
N MET A 10 -6.74 4.02 -18.70
CA MET A 10 -6.29 4.00 -20.09
C MET A 10 -5.94 5.41 -20.60
N VAL A 11 -6.81 6.40 -20.33
CA VAL A 11 -6.56 7.79 -20.72
C VAL A 11 -5.35 8.36 -20.00
N ALA A 12 -5.22 8.08 -18.71
CA ALA A 12 -4.10 8.52 -17.88
C ALA A 12 -2.76 7.97 -18.36
N ASP A 13 -2.67 6.66 -18.60
CA ASP A 13 -1.46 5.99 -19.09
C ASP A 13 -1.04 6.54 -20.46
N VAL A 14 -1.98 6.65 -21.41
CA VAL A 14 -1.70 7.22 -22.74
C VAL A 14 -1.26 8.68 -22.63
N SER A 15 -1.84 9.48 -21.73
CA SER A 15 -1.44 10.87 -21.55
C SER A 15 0.00 10.98 -21.04
N LEU A 16 0.39 10.12 -20.09
CA LEU A 16 1.76 10.08 -19.55
C LEU A 16 2.76 9.62 -20.61
N ASP A 17 2.42 8.61 -21.42
CA ASP A 17 3.26 8.14 -22.54
C ASP A 17 3.48 9.22 -23.60
N LEU A 18 2.52 10.14 -23.78
CA LEU A 18 2.63 11.32 -24.64
C LEU A 18 3.39 12.48 -23.98
N GLY A 19 3.89 12.31 -22.75
CA GLY A 19 4.64 13.33 -22.00
C GLY A 19 3.76 14.38 -21.34
N MET A 20 2.44 14.17 -21.24
CA MET A 20 1.53 15.08 -20.56
C MET A 20 1.57 14.80 -19.06
N SER A 21 2.42 15.53 -18.33
CA SER A 21 2.56 15.39 -16.89
C SER A 21 2.62 16.74 -16.18
N SER A 22 2.05 16.79 -14.98
CA SER A 22 2.20 17.91 -14.06
C SER A 22 3.57 17.93 -13.36
N GLY A 23 4.33 16.83 -13.42
CA GLY A 23 5.61 16.66 -12.75
C GLY A 23 5.54 16.50 -11.22
N ARG A 24 4.34 16.38 -10.65
CA ARG A 24 4.13 16.19 -9.21
C ARG A 24 3.88 14.71 -8.90
N GLU A 25 4.76 14.11 -8.11
CA GLU A 25 4.70 12.69 -7.76
C GLU A 25 3.34 12.31 -7.14
N TYR A 26 2.70 11.26 -7.66
CA TYR A 26 1.36 10.78 -7.26
C TYR A 26 0.20 11.76 -7.54
N SER A 27 0.47 12.80 -8.34
CA SER A 27 -0.52 13.71 -8.93
C SER A 27 -0.07 14.11 -10.35
N ASP A 28 0.54 13.15 -11.05
CA ASP A 28 1.24 13.36 -12.32
C ASP A 28 0.32 13.70 -13.49
N PHE A 29 -0.98 13.40 -13.38
CA PHE A 29 -1.94 13.65 -14.43
C PHE A 29 -2.17 15.14 -14.66
N ALA A 30 -2.58 15.50 -15.87
CA ALA A 30 -3.04 16.85 -16.16
C ALA A 30 -4.45 17.08 -15.58
N TRP A 31 -4.77 18.33 -15.20
CA TRP A 31 -6.03 18.68 -14.56
C TRP A 31 -7.32 18.11 -15.17
N PRO A 32 -7.49 17.90 -16.50
CA PRO A 32 -8.73 17.33 -17.02
C PRO A 32 -8.95 15.88 -16.55
N ILE A 33 -7.85 15.13 -16.43
CA ILE A 33 -7.86 13.75 -15.94
C ILE A 33 -8.12 13.75 -14.44
N ASP A 34 -7.57 14.71 -13.71
CA ASP A 34 -7.83 14.85 -12.28
C ASP A 34 -9.31 15.14 -11.96
N ILE A 35 -9.94 16.03 -12.72
CA ILE A 35 -11.39 16.29 -12.61
C ILE A 35 -12.16 15.00 -12.92
N TYR A 36 -11.74 14.25 -13.94
CA TYR A 36 -12.36 12.98 -14.27
C TYR A 36 -12.27 11.98 -13.11
N VAL A 37 -11.09 11.83 -12.49
CA VAL A 37 -10.87 10.96 -11.33
C VAL A 37 -11.79 11.37 -10.18
N ILE A 38 -11.86 12.66 -9.85
CA ILE A 38 -12.74 13.12 -8.76
C ILE A 38 -14.21 12.82 -9.07
N ALA A 39 -14.70 13.28 -10.24
CA ALA A 39 -16.11 13.29 -10.57
C ALA A 39 -16.68 11.91 -10.93
N PHE A 40 -15.92 11.09 -11.65
CA PHE A 40 -16.40 9.83 -12.24
C PHE A 40 -15.87 8.57 -11.55
N ILE A 41 -14.83 8.71 -10.73
CA ILE A 41 -14.25 7.59 -9.97
C ILE A 41 -14.51 7.76 -8.48
N LEU A 42 -13.96 8.81 -7.85
CA LEU A 42 -13.94 8.91 -6.39
C LEU A 42 -15.33 9.22 -5.82
N VAL A 43 -16.07 10.16 -6.40
CA VAL A 43 -17.43 10.49 -5.95
C VAL A 43 -18.38 9.30 -6.08
N PRO A 44 -18.50 8.61 -7.23
CA PRO A 44 -19.41 7.46 -7.33
C PRO A 44 -18.96 6.28 -6.48
N LEU A 45 -17.65 6.08 -6.25
CA LEU A 45 -17.15 5.09 -5.30
C LEU A 45 -17.53 5.44 -3.85
N GLY A 46 -17.38 6.71 -3.48
CA GLY A 46 -17.80 7.23 -2.18
C GLY A 46 -19.30 7.01 -1.93
N VAL A 47 -20.15 7.36 -2.91
CA VAL A 47 -21.61 7.12 -2.84
C VAL A 47 -21.89 5.64 -2.62
N ASN A 48 -21.26 4.75 -3.39
CA ASN A 48 -21.46 3.30 -3.23
C ASN A 48 -21.13 2.81 -1.82
N VAL A 49 -19.99 3.21 -1.26
CA VAL A 49 -19.56 2.77 0.07
C VAL A 49 -20.45 3.35 1.16
N TRP A 50 -20.68 4.67 1.15
CA TRP A 50 -21.49 5.32 2.19
C TRP A 50 -22.95 4.88 2.15
N MET A 51 -23.55 4.74 0.97
CA MET A 51 -24.92 4.21 0.86
C MET A 51 -25.03 2.78 1.38
N THR A 52 -24.04 1.92 1.08
CA THR A 52 -24.00 0.55 1.62
C THR A 52 -23.98 0.54 3.15
N VAL A 53 -23.26 1.48 3.77
CA VAL A 53 -23.21 1.62 5.23
C VAL A 53 -24.53 2.17 5.78
N LEU A 54 -25.17 3.10 5.10
CA LEU A 54 -26.45 3.66 5.51
C LEU A 54 -27.60 2.64 5.43
N THR A 55 -27.58 1.76 4.43
CA THR A 55 -28.60 0.70 4.25
C THR A 55 -28.26 -0.61 4.97
N ARG A 56 -27.30 -0.58 5.91
CA ARG A 56 -26.90 -1.78 6.66
C ARG A 56 -28.04 -2.32 7.52
N THR A 57 -28.05 -3.63 7.74
CA THR A 57 -29.04 -4.31 8.58
C THR A 57 -28.59 -4.47 10.04
N VAL A 58 -27.29 -4.28 10.31
CA VAL A 58 -26.69 -4.43 11.65
C VAL A 58 -26.45 -3.08 12.31
N LYS A 59 -26.61 -3.00 13.64
CA LYS A 59 -26.42 -1.74 14.37
C LYS A 59 -24.96 -1.27 14.37
N GLY A 60 -24.03 -2.18 14.66
CA GLY A 60 -22.60 -1.89 14.72
C GLY A 60 -21.94 -1.84 13.34
N ILE A 61 -20.93 -0.99 13.19
CA ILE A 61 -20.10 -0.92 12.00
C ILE A 61 -18.76 -1.59 12.34
N TYR A 62 -18.29 -2.49 11.49
CA TYR A 62 -17.05 -3.24 11.73
C TYR A 62 -15.80 -2.36 11.47
N PRO A 63 -14.65 -2.56 12.15
CA PRO A 63 -13.46 -1.73 11.99
C PRO A 63 -12.97 -1.55 10.55
N THR A 64 -13.01 -2.60 9.73
CA THR A 64 -12.70 -2.53 8.29
C THR A 64 -13.54 -1.47 7.58
N THR A 65 -14.82 -1.37 7.93
CA THR A 65 -15.74 -0.40 7.32
C THR A 65 -15.44 1.02 7.80
N TRP A 66 -15.03 1.24 9.06
CA TRP A 66 -14.55 2.56 9.51
C TRP A 66 -13.39 3.04 8.66
N ILE A 67 -12.41 2.15 8.46
CA ILE A 67 -11.21 2.45 7.67
C ILE A 67 -11.58 2.74 6.21
N MET A 68 -12.47 1.94 5.60
CA MET A 68 -12.91 2.17 4.22
C MET A 68 -13.63 3.51 4.04
N MET A 69 -14.55 3.85 4.96
CA MET A 69 -15.28 5.11 4.92
C MET A 69 -14.36 6.32 5.11
N ALA A 70 -13.52 6.27 6.15
CA ALA A 70 -12.61 7.38 6.46
C ALA A 70 -11.51 7.49 5.40
N GLY A 71 -10.93 6.39 4.94
CA GLY A 71 -9.94 6.37 3.87
C GLY A 71 -10.46 6.96 2.57
N LEU A 72 -11.70 6.64 2.15
CA LEU A 72 -12.32 7.26 0.98
C LEU A 72 -12.56 8.76 1.15
N LEU A 73 -13.08 9.17 2.31
CA LEU A 73 -13.32 10.59 2.61
C LEU A 73 -12.02 11.39 2.55
N TYR A 74 -10.95 10.86 3.14
CA TYR A 74 -9.64 11.47 3.12
C TYR A 74 -9.04 11.46 1.72
N LEU A 75 -9.14 10.36 0.96
CA LEU A 75 -8.63 10.30 -0.41
C LEU A 75 -9.26 11.39 -1.28
N VAL A 76 -10.59 11.56 -1.23
CA VAL A 76 -11.29 12.63 -1.95
C VAL A 76 -10.76 14.01 -1.55
N THR A 77 -10.58 14.24 -0.24
CA THR A 77 -10.12 15.52 0.31
C THR A 77 -8.68 15.82 -0.13
N VAL A 78 -7.79 14.86 0.08
CA VAL A 78 -6.36 14.94 -0.21
C VAL A 78 -6.12 15.15 -1.69
N TYR A 79 -6.78 14.33 -2.53
CA TYR A 79 -6.67 14.46 -3.97
C TYR A 79 -7.18 15.82 -4.43
N SER A 80 -8.39 16.25 -4.02
CA SER A 80 -8.95 17.54 -4.42
C SER A 80 -8.06 18.73 -4.02
N MET A 81 -7.48 18.70 -2.81
CA MET A 81 -6.54 19.71 -2.36
C MET A 81 -5.24 19.71 -3.16
N SER A 82 -4.71 18.55 -3.54
CA SER A 82 -3.53 18.46 -4.42
C SER A 82 -3.76 19.16 -5.76
N GLN A 83 -4.95 19.03 -6.34
CA GLN A 83 -5.27 19.60 -7.65
C GLN A 83 -5.53 21.10 -7.62
N SER A 84 -5.79 21.65 -6.43
CA SER A 84 -5.93 23.08 -6.24
C SER A 84 -4.65 23.86 -6.58
N VAL A 85 -3.49 23.20 -6.57
CA VAL A 85 -2.18 23.78 -6.93
C VAL A 85 -2.21 24.35 -8.35
N GLU A 86 -2.76 23.62 -9.32
CA GLU A 86 -2.84 24.11 -10.71
C GLU A 86 -3.88 25.23 -10.86
N VAL A 87 -5.03 25.06 -10.21
CA VAL A 87 -6.13 26.04 -10.29
C VAL A 87 -5.72 27.39 -9.70
N PHE A 88 -5.02 27.38 -8.56
CA PHE A 88 -4.60 28.58 -7.86
C PHE A 88 -3.17 29.02 -8.18
N HIS A 89 -2.48 28.35 -9.12
CA HIS A 89 -1.10 28.65 -9.50
C HIS A 89 -0.15 28.71 -8.29
N VAL A 90 -0.30 27.77 -7.36
CA VAL A 90 0.57 27.64 -6.19
C VAL A 90 1.93 27.16 -6.66
N THR A 91 3.02 27.82 -6.24
CA THR A 91 4.38 27.50 -6.68
C THR A 91 5.37 27.40 -5.53
N GLY A 92 6.55 26.85 -5.82
CA GLY A 92 7.70 26.84 -4.91
C GLY A 92 7.48 25.97 -3.68
N LEU A 93 7.79 26.50 -2.49
CA LEU A 93 7.73 25.74 -1.24
C LEU A 93 6.30 25.27 -0.90
N ASN A 94 5.30 26.08 -1.20
CA ASN A 94 3.89 25.76 -0.92
C ASN A 94 3.39 24.64 -1.84
N GLU A 95 3.77 24.67 -3.11
CA GLU A 95 3.50 23.59 -4.05
C GLU A 95 4.15 22.29 -3.57
N ALA A 96 5.44 22.34 -3.23
CA ALA A 96 6.15 21.15 -2.76
C ALA A 96 5.54 20.58 -1.47
N LEU A 97 5.11 21.42 -0.53
CA LEU A 97 4.41 20.98 0.69
C LEU A 97 3.08 20.28 0.38
N LEU A 98 2.27 20.84 -0.54
CA LEU A 98 1.01 20.24 -0.94
C LEU A 98 1.21 18.93 -1.71
N THR A 99 2.20 18.87 -2.60
CA THR A 99 2.58 17.65 -3.33
C THR A 99 2.97 16.52 -2.37
N TRP A 100 3.86 16.80 -1.42
CA TRP A 100 4.30 15.79 -0.46
C TRP A 100 3.24 15.44 0.58
N TRP A 101 2.41 16.41 0.99
CA TRP A 101 1.24 16.12 1.80
C TRP A 101 0.28 15.18 1.06
N ASN A 102 0.05 15.41 -0.24
CA ASN A 102 -0.76 14.53 -1.07
C ASN A 102 -0.17 13.13 -1.19
N ALA A 103 1.06 13.00 -1.70
CA ALA A 103 1.74 11.73 -1.91
C ALA A 103 1.77 10.88 -0.63
N HIS A 104 2.17 11.50 0.48
CA HIS A 104 2.23 10.86 1.79
C HIS A 104 0.85 10.32 2.22
N ASN A 105 -0.19 11.14 2.10
CA ASN A 105 -1.54 10.76 2.53
C ASN A 105 -2.20 9.73 1.60
N GLN A 106 -1.93 9.76 0.30
CA GLN A 106 -2.40 8.69 -0.58
C GLN A 106 -1.81 7.33 -0.15
N LEU A 107 -0.51 7.27 0.15
CA LEU A 107 0.12 6.01 0.56
C LEU A 107 -0.34 5.53 1.93
N GLY A 108 -0.54 6.42 2.90
CA GLY A 108 -0.83 5.97 4.28
C GLY A 108 -2.15 6.37 4.91
N ILE A 109 -3.03 7.04 4.18
CA ILE A 109 -4.45 7.13 4.53
C ILE A 109 -5.34 6.31 3.59
N TRP A 110 -4.90 6.10 2.34
CA TRP A 110 -5.58 5.19 1.42
C TRP A 110 -4.94 3.80 1.42
N ILE A 111 -3.77 3.62 0.82
CA ILE A 111 -3.24 2.28 0.54
C ILE A 111 -3.00 1.47 1.83
N THR A 112 -2.23 2.03 2.76
CA THR A 112 -1.87 1.31 4.00
C THR A 112 -3.10 1.01 4.87
N PRO A 113 -4.00 1.96 5.19
CA PRO A 113 -5.15 1.66 6.04
C PRO A 113 -6.15 0.74 5.35
N ILE A 114 -6.42 0.89 4.05
CA ILE A 114 -7.31 -0.03 3.35
C ILE A 114 -6.77 -1.47 3.46
N SER A 115 -5.46 -1.68 3.30
CA SER A 115 -4.84 -2.99 3.52
C SER A 115 -4.94 -3.47 4.97
N ILE A 116 -4.77 -2.60 5.96
CA ILE A 116 -5.05 -2.91 7.37
C ILE A 116 -6.51 -3.36 7.53
N GLY A 117 -7.46 -2.65 6.94
CA GLY A 117 -8.88 -2.97 6.97
C GLY A 117 -9.18 -4.32 6.32
N ILE A 118 -8.58 -4.62 5.17
CA ILE A 118 -8.69 -5.91 4.49
C ILE A 118 -8.15 -7.02 5.40
N ALA A 119 -6.97 -6.85 6.01
CA ALA A 119 -6.40 -7.83 6.94
C ALA A 119 -7.29 -8.05 8.17
N MET A 120 -7.84 -6.96 8.75
CA MET A 120 -8.80 -7.01 9.87
C MET A 120 -10.11 -7.73 9.54
N TYR A 121 -10.44 -7.89 8.25
CA TYR A 121 -11.56 -8.70 7.80
C TYR A 121 -11.13 -10.14 7.50
N LEU A 122 -10.10 -10.32 6.68
CA LEU A 122 -9.67 -11.65 6.19
C LEU A 122 -9.16 -12.54 7.31
N ILE A 123 -8.34 -12.02 8.22
CA ILE A 123 -7.69 -12.84 9.25
C ILE A 123 -8.71 -13.47 10.20
N PRO A 124 -9.63 -12.70 10.84
CA PRO A 124 -10.69 -13.31 11.65
C PRO A 124 -11.59 -14.23 10.81
N LYS A 125 -11.95 -13.82 9.60
CA LYS A 125 -12.88 -14.56 8.75
C LYS A 125 -12.34 -15.93 8.31
N LEU A 126 -11.04 -16.03 8.05
CA LEU A 126 -10.39 -17.25 7.58
C LEU A 126 -9.84 -18.12 8.72
N SER A 127 -9.46 -17.51 9.84
CA SER A 127 -9.02 -18.27 11.02
C SER A 127 -10.19 -18.86 11.84
N GLY A 128 -11.37 -18.25 11.72
CA GLY A 128 -12.54 -18.57 12.54
C GLY A 128 -12.46 -18.02 13.96
N ASN A 129 -11.40 -17.29 14.30
CA ASN A 129 -11.27 -16.61 15.58
C ASN A 129 -11.93 -15.22 15.51
N PRO A 130 -12.53 -14.72 16.61
CA PRO A 130 -12.94 -13.32 16.68
C PRO A 130 -11.71 -12.41 16.61
N LEU A 131 -11.90 -11.18 16.09
CA LEU A 131 -10.86 -10.16 16.13
C LEU A 131 -10.42 -9.94 17.59
N TYR A 132 -9.13 -10.10 17.86
CA TYR A 132 -8.60 -10.23 19.21
C TYR A 132 -8.99 -9.07 20.14
N SER A 133 -8.82 -7.82 19.70
CA SER A 133 -9.13 -6.65 20.53
C SER A 133 -9.77 -5.52 19.74
N HIS A 134 -11.01 -5.21 20.11
CA HIS A 134 -11.73 -4.04 19.62
C HIS A 134 -11.08 -2.71 20.05
N LYS A 135 -10.42 -2.69 21.22
CA LYS A 135 -9.67 -1.52 21.70
C LYS A 135 -8.41 -1.27 20.87
N LEU A 136 -7.69 -2.33 20.48
CA LEU A 136 -6.55 -2.21 19.56
C LEU A 136 -7.02 -1.74 18.17
N ALA A 137 -8.16 -2.22 17.69
CA ALA A 137 -8.74 -1.73 16.43
C ALA A 137 -9.05 -0.22 16.48
N HIS A 138 -9.57 0.29 17.60
CA HIS A 138 -9.76 1.72 17.83
C HIS A 138 -8.43 2.49 17.84
N LEU A 139 -7.43 1.97 18.56
CA LEU A 139 -6.11 2.59 18.64
C LEU A 139 -5.44 2.66 17.26
N THR A 140 -5.54 1.59 16.46
CA THR A 140 -5.09 1.58 15.07
C THR A 140 -5.84 2.62 14.25
N PHE A 141 -7.17 2.60 14.27
CA PHE A 141 -7.99 3.51 13.46
C PHE A 141 -7.68 4.98 13.80
N TRP A 142 -7.93 5.40 15.04
CA TRP A 142 -7.76 6.81 15.42
C TRP A 142 -6.29 7.25 15.41
N GLY A 143 -5.37 6.36 15.77
CA GLY A 143 -3.94 6.66 15.73
C GLY A 143 -3.43 6.87 14.30
N LEU A 144 -3.89 6.09 13.31
CA LEU A 144 -3.52 6.32 11.91
C LEU A 144 -3.97 7.70 11.45
N PHE A 145 -5.23 8.06 11.67
CA PHE A 145 -5.73 9.38 11.25
C PHE A 145 -5.09 10.54 12.03
N ALA A 146 -4.78 10.35 13.31
CA ALA A 146 -4.15 11.39 14.13
C ALA A 146 -2.69 11.66 13.71
N PHE A 147 -1.91 10.62 13.44
CA PHE A 147 -0.46 10.75 13.24
C PHE A 147 -0.01 10.70 11.78
N TYR A 148 -0.78 10.08 10.88
CA TYR A 148 -0.44 9.94 9.46
C TYR A 148 -0.98 11.11 8.60
N SER A 149 -2.04 11.81 9.01
CA SER A 149 -2.64 12.88 8.19
C SER A 149 -1.77 14.13 7.99
N THR A 150 -0.70 14.22 8.78
CA THR A 150 0.02 15.45 9.08
C THR A 150 1.50 15.52 8.65
N PRO A 151 2.29 14.44 8.44
CA PRO A 151 3.74 14.53 8.25
C PRO A 151 4.28 14.53 6.80
N GLY A 152 3.56 15.11 5.82
CA GLY A 152 4.13 15.25 4.45
C GLY A 152 5.50 15.94 4.41
N ALA A 153 5.78 16.80 5.39
CA ALA A 153 7.04 17.53 5.50
C ALA A 153 8.28 16.65 5.74
N HIS A 154 8.14 15.37 6.12
CA HIS A 154 9.31 14.49 6.24
C HIS A 154 10.00 14.16 4.92
N HIS A 155 9.32 14.39 3.80
CA HIS A 155 9.92 14.30 2.48
C HIS A 155 10.79 15.53 2.17
N MET A 156 10.72 16.56 3.01
CA MET A 156 11.32 17.87 2.80
C MET A 156 12.28 18.26 3.93
N MET A 157 12.84 17.29 4.66
CA MET A 157 13.71 17.57 5.82
C MET A 157 14.96 18.39 5.45
N GLY A 158 15.50 18.17 4.25
CA GLY A 158 16.62 18.96 3.70
C GLY A 158 16.20 20.29 3.05
N ALA A 159 14.91 20.55 2.88
CA ALA A 159 14.40 21.77 2.26
C ALA A 159 14.28 22.92 3.28
N PRO A 160 14.17 24.18 2.82
CA PRO A 160 13.98 25.35 3.70
C PRO A 160 12.52 25.48 4.19
N VAL A 161 11.91 24.37 4.62
CA VAL A 161 10.60 24.39 5.30
C VAL A 161 10.75 24.81 6.77
N PRO A 162 9.70 25.39 7.40
CA PRO A 162 9.78 25.82 8.80
C PRO A 162 10.24 24.70 9.74
N GLU A 163 11.15 25.04 10.66
CA GLU A 163 11.77 24.05 11.56
C GLU A 163 10.75 23.37 12.49
N TRP A 164 9.71 24.09 12.92
CA TRP A 164 8.62 23.51 13.70
C TRP A 164 7.89 22.41 12.93
N LEU A 165 7.75 22.56 11.60
CA LEU A 165 7.06 21.60 10.75
C LEU A 165 7.89 20.33 10.56
N LYS A 166 9.23 20.45 10.43
CA LYS A 166 10.15 19.30 10.42
C LYS A 166 10.10 18.53 11.74
N SER A 167 10.10 19.25 12.87
CA SER A 167 10.00 18.63 14.20
C SER A 167 8.67 17.91 14.39
N PHE A 168 7.58 18.55 13.99
CA PHE A 168 6.25 17.96 14.04
C PHE A 168 6.18 16.68 13.20
N ALA A 169 6.65 16.72 11.95
CA ALA A 169 6.66 15.56 11.06
C ALA A 169 7.53 14.41 11.60
N SER A 170 8.68 14.73 12.21
CA SER A 170 9.54 13.72 12.85
C SER A 170 8.85 13.05 14.04
N VAL A 171 8.15 13.82 14.88
CA VAL A 171 7.50 13.31 16.10
C VAL A 171 6.24 12.51 15.76
N SER A 172 5.32 13.08 14.98
CA SER A 172 4.13 12.35 14.54
C SER A 172 4.51 11.07 13.80
N GLY A 173 5.61 11.16 13.06
CA GLY A 173 6.24 10.05 12.42
C GLY A 173 6.57 8.86 13.32
N VAL A 174 7.35 9.09 14.37
CA VAL A 174 7.65 8.05 15.36
C VAL A 174 6.36 7.53 16.01
N LEU A 175 5.38 8.40 16.25
CA LEU A 175 4.09 8.02 16.84
C LEU A 175 3.23 7.10 15.94
N ILE A 176 3.45 7.07 14.61
CA ILE A 176 2.80 6.10 13.70
C ILE A 176 3.13 4.64 14.07
N LEU A 177 4.23 4.39 14.77
CA LEU A 177 4.54 3.06 15.32
C LEU A 177 3.42 2.54 16.24
N VAL A 178 2.76 3.42 17.00
CA VAL A 178 1.72 3.03 17.96
C VAL A 178 0.54 2.36 17.25
N PRO A 179 -0.17 3.00 16.30
CA PRO A 179 -1.26 2.36 15.58
C PRO A 179 -0.82 1.19 14.70
N GLY A 180 0.37 1.26 14.10
CA GLY A 180 0.94 0.17 13.29
C GLY A 180 1.16 -1.09 14.11
N MET A 181 1.85 -0.98 15.25
CA MET A 181 2.10 -2.12 16.14
C MET A 181 0.83 -2.60 16.85
N ALA A 182 -0.12 -1.71 17.14
CA ALA A 182 -1.45 -2.11 17.62
C ALA A 182 -2.17 -3.01 16.60
N PHE A 183 -2.07 -2.70 15.30
CA PHE A 183 -2.61 -3.54 14.24
C PHE A 183 -1.89 -4.89 14.17
N ILE A 184 -0.55 -4.89 14.15
CA ILE A 184 0.24 -6.12 14.13
C ILE A 184 -0.15 -7.03 15.29
N ALA A 185 -0.18 -6.50 16.51
CA ALA A 185 -0.56 -7.26 17.69
C ALA A 185 -1.98 -7.83 17.56
N ASN A 186 -2.94 -7.02 17.11
CA ASN A 186 -4.33 -7.45 16.93
C ASN A 186 -4.45 -8.59 15.91
N ALA A 187 -3.74 -8.49 14.79
CA ALA A 187 -3.74 -9.49 13.72
C ALA A 187 -3.08 -10.81 14.16
N LEU A 188 -1.88 -10.76 14.76
CA LEU A 188 -1.17 -11.96 15.18
C LEU A 188 -1.85 -12.68 16.36
N LEU A 189 -2.41 -11.92 17.31
CA LEU A 189 -3.16 -12.50 18.42
C LEU A 189 -4.51 -13.08 17.97
N THR A 190 -5.11 -12.55 16.89
CA THR A 190 -6.27 -13.19 16.27
C THR A 190 -5.93 -14.57 15.71
N MET A 191 -4.68 -14.83 15.30
CA MET A 191 -4.22 -16.15 14.84
C MET A 191 -3.92 -17.16 15.95
N GLN A 192 -4.08 -16.79 17.23
CA GLN A 192 -3.75 -17.67 18.36
C GLN A 192 -4.45 -19.03 18.26
N GLY A 193 -3.67 -20.11 18.34
CA GLY A 193 -4.16 -21.49 18.22
C GLY A 193 -4.55 -21.92 16.79
N LYS A 194 -4.37 -21.07 15.77
CA LYS A 194 -4.78 -21.33 14.37
C LYS A 194 -3.64 -21.26 13.35
N TRP A 195 -2.39 -21.21 13.80
CA TRP A 195 -1.21 -21.06 12.93
C TRP A 195 -1.06 -22.14 11.84
N LYS A 196 -1.61 -23.34 12.03
CA LYS A 196 -1.66 -24.38 10.98
C LYS A 196 -2.34 -23.86 9.70
N LEU A 197 -3.33 -22.98 9.83
CA LEU A 197 -4.07 -22.40 8.70
C LEU A 197 -3.23 -21.47 7.84
N PHE A 198 -2.09 -20.96 8.33
CA PHE A 198 -1.13 -20.24 7.49
C PHE A 198 -0.62 -21.12 6.34
N VAL A 199 -0.46 -22.42 6.59
CA VAL A 199 -0.04 -23.37 5.56
C VAL A 199 -1.25 -23.87 4.76
N GLU A 200 -2.38 -24.12 5.42
CA GLU A 200 -3.53 -24.79 4.78
C GLU A 200 -4.45 -23.85 3.98
N VAL A 201 -4.50 -22.56 4.31
CA VAL A 201 -5.43 -21.59 3.72
C VAL A 201 -4.65 -20.52 2.95
N PRO A 202 -4.57 -20.62 1.62
CA PRO A 202 -3.71 -19.74 0.82
C PRO A 202 -4.01 -18.24 0.97
N ALA A 203 -5.28 -17.82 0.89
CA ALA A 203 -5.67 -16.43 1.11
C ALA A 203 -5.26 -15.87 2.49
N LEU A 204 -5.27 -16.72 3.52
CA LEU A 204 -4.81 -16.35 4.87
C LEU A 204 -3.29 -16.25 4.92
N ARG A 205 -2.57 -17.13 4.23
CA ARG A 205 -1.12 -17.07 4.08
C ARG A 205 -0.70 -15.71 3.53
N TRP A 206 -1.31 -15.27 2.44
CA TRP A 206 -1.08 -13.96 1.83
C TRP A 206 -1.32 -12.81 2.81
N ALA A 207 -2.48 -12.78 3.47
CA ALA A 207 -2.81 -11.74 4.44
C ALA A 207 -1.84 -11.68 5.63
N ILE A 208 -1.42 -12.84 6.16
CA ILE A 208 -0.47 -12.91 7.27
C ILE A 208 0.95 -12.55 6.83
N THR A 209 1.41 -13.00 5.66
CA THR A 209 2.72 -12.62 5.13
C THR A 209 2.80 -11.12 4.91
N GLY A 210 1.77 -10.50 4.31
CA GLY A 210 1.67 -9.05 4.20
C GLY A 210 1.70 -8.38 5.56
N THR A 211 0.86 -8.82 6.51
CA THR A 211 0.86 -8.32 7.90
C THR A 211 2.25 -8.37 8.54
N LEU A 212 3.00 -9.47 8.37
CA LEU A 212 4.36 -9.61 8.91
C LEU A 212 5.35 -8.65 8.24
N MET A 213 5.24 -8.40 6.93
CA MET A 213 6.00 -7.34 6.24
C MET A 213 5.63 -5.94 6.72
N GLY A 214 4.46 -5.78 7.34
CA GLY A 214 4.06 -4.57 8.06
C GLY A 214 5.00 -4.22 9.22
N ILE A 215 5.67 -5.20 9.86
CA ILE A 215 6.60 -4.94 10.97
C ILE A 215 7.79 -4.09 10.50
N PRO A 216 8.65 -4.54 9.55
CA PRO A 216 9.72 -3.69 9.06
C PRO A 216 9.20 -2.40 8.41
N LEU A 217 7.99 -2.41 7.82
CA LEU A 217 7.38 -1.20 7.25
C LEU A 217 7.16 -0.12 8.31
N PHE A 218 6.49 -0.44 9.41
CA PHE A 218 6.18 0.55 10.45
C PHE A 218 7.44 1.03 11.18
N PHE A 219 8.42 0.14 11.38
CA PHE A 219 9.73 0.53 11.91
C PHE A 219 10.49 1.45 10.95
N GLN A 220 10.60 1.09 9.68
CA GLN A 220 11.25 1.95 8.69
C GLN A 220 10.53 3.29 8.58
N GLY A 221 9.21 3.30 8.40
CA GLY A 221 8.43 4.54 8.34
C GLY A 221 8.67 5.41 9.57
N GLY A 222 8.49 4.85 10.77
CA GLY A 222 8.66 5.55 12.05
C GLY A 222 10.02 6.23 12.22
N PHE A 223 11.11 5.58 11.81
CA PHE A 223 12.47 6.07 12.05
C PHE A 223 13.08 6.83 10.86
N GLN A 224 12.76 6.48 9.61
CA GLN A 224 13.34 7.11 8.41
C GLN A 224 12.95 8.57 8.22
N GLN A 225 11.87 9.01 8.85
CA GLN A 225 11.44 10.41 8.89
C GLN A 225 12.10 11.22 10.01
N THR A 226 12.88 10.60 10.91
CA THR A 226 13.65 11.36 11.89
C THR A 226 14.77 12.12 11.18
N ARG A 227 15.05 13.35 11.63
CA ARG A 227 16.01 14.24 10.95
C ARG A 227 17.37 13.57 10.69
N ALA A 228 17.92 12.87 11.68
CA ALA A 228 19.22 12.23 11.59
C ALA A 228 19.24 11.10 10.56
N ILE A 229 18.25 10.21 10.61
CA ILE A 229 18.19 9.07 9.68
C ILE A 229 17.86 9.58 8.28
N ASN A 230 16.86 10.47 8.16
CA ASN A 230 16.48 11.07 6.88
C ASN A 230 17.68 11.74 6.22
N TRP A 231 18.44 12.57 6.94
CA TRP A 231 19.64 13.21 6.41
C TRP A 231 20.62 12.21 5.80
N TYR A 232 20.79 11.04 6.42
CA TYR A 232 21.69 10.00 5.94
C TYR A 232 21.14 9.30 4.67
N ILE A 233 19.86 8.95 4.64
CA ILE A 233 19.29 8.07 3.60
C ILE A 233 18.51 8.79 2.50
N HIS A 234 18.20 10.07 2.67
CA HIS A 234 17.39 10.82 1.71
C HIS A 234 18.10 10.95 0.36
N GLY A 235 17.36 10.74 -0.73
CA GLY A 235 17.90 10.69 -2.09
C GLY A 235 18.59 9.38 -2.45
N THR A 236 18.44 8.32 -1.64
CA THR A 236 19.04 6.99 -1.91
C THR A 236 17.99 5.94 -2.24
N HIS A 237 18.44 4.80 -2.76
CA HIS A 237 17.60 3.63 -3.04
C HIS A 237 16.90 3.03 -1.81
N TRP A 238 17.30 3.38 -0.58
CA TRP A 238 16.60 2.88 0.61
C TRP A 238 15.20 3.51 0.74
N ILE A 239 15.01 4.76 0.30
CA ILE A 239 13.68 5.38 0.24
C ILE A 239 12.79 4.63 -0.75
N VAL A 240 13.35 4.24 -1.91
CA VAL A 240 12.64 3.42 -2.90
C VAL A 240 12.31 2.04 -2.34
N ALA A 241 13.22 1.42 -1.59
CA ALA A 241 12.99 0.13 -0.92
C ALA A 241 11.82 0.21 0.08
N HIS A 242 11.77 1.28 0.87
CA HIS A 242 10.69 1.52 1.83
C HIS A 242 9.33 1.68 1.14
N ALA A 243 9.26 2.47 0.07
CA ALA A 243 8.02 2.64 -0.71
C ALA A 243 7.52 1.29 -1.26
N HIS A 244 8.41 0.45 -1.79
CA HIS A 244 8.03 -0.89 -2.26
C HIS A 244 7.68 -1.85 -1.11
N LEU A 245 8.24 -1.67 0.10
CA LEU A 245 7.81 -2.41 1.28
C LEU A 245 6.37 -2.08 1.66
N ALA A 246 5.96 -0.82 1.55
CA ALA A 246 4.56 -0.43 1.75
C ALA A 246 3.65 -1.01 0.66
N LEU A 247 3.97 -0.75 -0.61
CA LEU A 247 3.13 -1.07 -1.76
C LEU A 247 3.13 -2.57 -2.09
N LEU A 248 4.30 -3.16 -2.27
CA LEU A 248 4.44 -4.56 -2.67
C LEU A 248 4.50 -5.50 -1.49
N GLY A 249 5.28 -5.20 -0.45
CA GLY A 249 5.52 -6.12 0.67
C GLY A 249 4.34 -6.25 1.63
N PHE A 250 3.72 -5.14 1.99
CA PHE A 250 2.56 -5.10 2.88
C PHE A 250 1.24 -5.13 2.10
N SER A 251 0.94 -4.07 1.34
CA SER A 251 -0.38 -3.86 0.74
C SER A 251 -0.73 -4.95 -0.27
N SER A 252 0.12 -5.15 -1.29
CA SER A 252 -0.15 -6.11 -2.37
C SER A 252 -0.32 -7.54 -1.85
N PHE A 253 0.46 -7.97 -0.84
CA PHE A 253 0.27 -9.31 -0.25
C PHE A 253 -1.11 -9.45 0.37
N VAL A 254 -1.55 -8.46 1.15
CA VAL A 254 -2.88 -8.50 1.78
C VAL A 254 -4.00 -8.45 0.74
N GLU A 255 -3.87 -7.58 -0.27
CA GLU A 255 -4.82 -7.43 -1.36
C GLU A 255 -4.91 -8.67 -2.24
N ILE A 256 -3.78 -9.33 -2.56
CA ILE A 256 -3.77 -10.61 -3.27
C ILE A 256 -4.51 -11.69 -2.46
N GLY A 257 -4.33 -11.71 -1.14
CA GLY A 257 -5.11 -12.58 -0.26
C GLY A 257 -6.62 -12.31 -0.38
N ALA A 258 -7.02 -11.03 -0.46
CA ALA A 258 -8.41 -10.63 -0.67
C ALA A 258 -8.93 -11.03 -2.05
N MET A 259 -8.10 -10.90 -3.09
CA MET A 259 -8.44 -11.29 -4.45
C MET A 259 -8.68 -12.79 -4.55
N TYR A 260 -7.77 -13.63 -4.04
CA TYR A 260 -7.99 -15.08 -3.99
C TYR A 260 -9.28 -15.41 -3.23
N TYR A 261 -9.44 -14.88 -2.02
CA TYR A 261 -10.63 -15.11 -1.19
C TYR A 261 -11.95 -14.69 -1.85
N GLY A 262 -11.95 -13.51 -2.47
CA GLY A 262 -13.13 -12.88 -3.06
C GLY A 262 -13.50 -13.50 -4.40
N LEU A 263 -12.52 -13.70 -5.28
CA LEU A 263 -12.75 -14.27 -6.62
C LEU A 263 -13.22 -15.72 -6.53
N GLU A 264 -12.74 -16.52 -5.58
CA GLU A 264 -13.27 -17.88 -5.39
C GLU A 264 -14.77 -17.89 -5.05
N ARG A 265 -15.23 -16.91 -4.28
CA ARG A 265 -16.64 -16.75 -3.89
C ARG A 265 -17.49 -16.21 -5.03
N LEU A 266 -16.99 -15.20 -5.74
CA LEU A 266 -17.68 -14.60 -6.87
C LEU A 266 -17.85 -15.61 -7.99
N LEU A 267 -16.81 -16.38 -8.29
CA LEU A 267 -16.83 -17.42 -9.32
C LEU A 267 -17.46 -18.73 -8.82
N LYS A 268 -17.58 -18.92 -7.50
CA LYS A 268 -17.97 -20.18 -6.83
C LYS A 268 -17.05 -21.36 -7.19
N ARG A 269 -15.77 -21.08 -7.40
CA ARG A 269 -14.76 -22.03 -7.90
C ARG A 269 -13.45 -21.81 -7.18
N LYS A 270 -12.72 -22.89 -6.88
CA LYS A 270 -11.38 -22.79 -6.31
C LYS A 270 -10.31 -22.57 -7.37
N PHE A 271 -9.27 -21.82 -7.02
CA PHE A 271 -8.08 -21.72 -7.86
C PHE A 271 -7.29 -23.03 -7.85
N ASN A 272 -6.41 -23.20 -8.85
CA ASN A 272 -5.44 -24.28 -8.80
C ASN A 272 -4.41 -24.01 -7.68
N PRO A 273 -4.28 -24.89 -6.66
CA PRO A 273 -3.45 -24.63 -5.49
C PRO A 273 -1.95 -24.66 -5.81
N THR A 274 -1.52 -25.41 -6.83
CA THR A 274 -0.13 -25.46 -7.26
C THR A 274 0.29 -24.15 -7.90
N LEU A 275 -0.53 -23.61 -8.81
CA LEU A 275 -0.26 -22.31 -9.44
C LEU A 275 -0.28 -21.17 -8.41
N GLU A 276 -1.19 -21.23 -7.43
CA GLU A 276 -1.20 -20.28 -6.33
C GLU A 276 0.07 -20.37 -5.46
N LEU A 277 0.57 -21.58 -5.20
CA LEU A 277 1.83 -21.77 -4.49
C LEU A 277 3.03 -21.20 -5.26
N TYR A 278 3.08 -21.37 -6.59
CA TYR A 278 4.10 -20.75 -7.43
C TYR A 278 4.01 -19.22 -7.38
N HIS A 279 2.80 -18.66 -7.51
CA HIS A 279 2.59 -17.22 -7.38
C HIS A 279 3.09 -16.70 -6.02
N TYR A 280 2.73 -17.38 -4.93
CA TYR A 280 3.16 -17.04 -3.57
C TYR A 280 4.68 -16.99 -3.43
N TRP A 281 5.39 -18.03 -3.87
CA TRP A 281 6.84 -18.08 -3.70
C TRP A 281 7.59 -17.14 -4.63
N LEU A 282 7.14 -16.97 -5.87
CA LEU A 282 7.73 -16.00 -6.79
C LEU A 282 7.60 -14.57 -6.26
N MET A 283 6.42 -14.21 -5.75
CA MET A 283 6.21 -12.91 -5.10
C MET A 283 7.04 -12.77 -3.84
N THR A 284 7.04 -13.76 -2.94
CA THR A 284 7.75 -13.69 -1.65
C THR A 284 9.26 -13.58 -1.85
N ILE A 285 9.86 -14.49 -2.61
CA ILE A 285 11.31 -14.50 -2.85
C ILE A 285 11.71 -13.29 -3.71
N GLY A 286 10.94 -13.01 -4.77
CA GLY A 286 11.19 -11.86 -5.64
C GLY A 286 11.17 -10.53 -4.87
N PHE A 287 10.19 -10.35 -3.98
CA PHE A 287 10.09 -9.16 -3.13
C PHE A 287 11.22 -9.07 -2.11
N ILE A 288 11.62 -10.17 -1.45
CA ILE A 288 12.75 -10.14 -0.53
C ILE A 288 14.04 -9.73 -1.24
N ILE A 289 14.31 -10.28 -2.44
CA ILE A 289 15.48 -9.89 -3.25
C ILE A 289 15.40 -8.41 -3.63
N PHE A 290 14.24 -7.96 -4.11
CA PHE A 290 14.02 -6.58 -4.52
C PHE A 290 14.25 -5.59 -3.36
N TRP A 291 13.63 -5.86 -2.21
CA TRP A 291 13.68 -4.98 -1.05
C TRP A 291 15.07 -4.93 -0.41
N THR A 292 15.72 -6.08 -0.23
CA THR A 292 17.05 -6.14 0.38
C THR A 292 18.14 -5.56 -0.52
N SER A 293 18.07 -5.79 -1.84
CA SER A 293 19.02 -5.20 -2.79
C SER A 293 18.94 -3.68 -2.86
N LEU A 294 17.72 -3.10 -2.92
CA LEU A 294 17.56 -1.64 -2.87
C LEU A 294 17.98 -1.04 -1.52
N THR A 295 17.71 -1.74 -0.42
CA THR A 295 18.16 -1.31 0.91
C THR A 295 19.69 -1.25 0.97
N ALA A 296 20.38 -2.28 0.47
CA ALA A 296 21.83 -2.32 0.42
C ALA A 296 22.41 -1.23 -0.52
N ALA A 297 21.84 -1.06 -1.72
CA ALA A 297 22.23 0.00 -2.64
C ALA A 297 22.06 1.38 -2.01
N GLY A 298 20.97 1.59 -1.27
CA GLY A 298 20.70 2.85 -0.58
C GLY A 298 21.69 3.15 0.53
N LEU A 299 22.09 2.14 1.30
CA LEU A 299 23.14 2.27 2.31
C LEU A 299 24.51 2.59 1.71
N ILE A 300 24.84 2.01 0.55
CA ILE A 300 26.07 2.32 -0.19
C ILE A 300 26.06 3.78 -0.68
N GLN A 301 24.94 4.23 -1.25
CA GLN A 301 24.77 5.62 -1.67
C GLN A 301 24.84 6.60 -0.49
N ALA A 302 24.24 6.25 0.66
CA ALA A 302 24.30 7.04 1.87
C ALA A 302 25.74 7.16 2.40
N ALA A 303 26.49 6.05 2.43
CA ALA A 303 27.90 6.06 2.80
C ALA A 303 28.74 6.89 1.82
N ALA A 304 28.55 6.70 0.52
CA ALA A 304 29.24 7.48 -0.52
C ALA A 304 29.01 8.98 -0.37
N LYS A 305 27.78 9.40 -0.05
CA LYS A 305 27.45 10.79 0.28
C LYS A 305 28.22 11.32 1.49
N VAL A 306 28.30 10.54 2.58
CA VAL A 306 29.02 10.95 3.80
C VAL A 306 30.52 11.05 3.60
N TYR A 307 31.11 10.16 2.80
CA TYR A 307 32.55 10.14 2.51
C TYR A 307 32.92 10.98 1.27
N GLU A 308 31.99 11.77 0.72
CA GLU A 308 32.21 12.64 -0.44
C GLU A 308 32.77 11.91 -1.67
N ILE A 309 32.38 10.65 -1.84
CA ILE A 309 32.77 9.82 -2.98
C ILE A 309 32.07 10.37 -4.25
N PRO A 310 32.77 10.48 -5.40
CA PRO A 310 32.16 10.96 -6.63
C PRO A 310 30.85 10.22 -6.97
N TYR A 311 29.81 10.97 -7.33
CA TYR A 311 28.47 10.41 -7.56
C TYR A 311 28.49 9.23 -8.55
N VAL A 312 29.24 9.34 -9.64
CA VAL A 312 29.37 8.28 -10.66
C VAL A 312 29.91 6.97 -10.07
N ALA A 313 30.86 7.03 -9.12
CA ALA A 313 31.37 5.85 -8.45
C ALA A 313 30.31 5.20 -7.56
N SER A 314 29.45 5.99 -6.90
CA SER A 314 28.31 5.46 -6.13
C SER A 314 27.28 4.74 -7.01
N VAL A 315 27.05 5.25 -8.24
CA VAL A 315 26.17 4.63 -9.23
C VAL A 315 26.75 3.29 -9.70
N GLN A 316 28.04 3.26 -10.02
CA GLN A 316 28.75 2.04 -10.42
C GLN A 316 28.74 0.99 -9.29
N ALA A 317 29.00 1.41 -8.04
CA ALA A 317 28.94 0.52 -6.88
C ALA A 317 27.53 -0.04 -6.62
N SER A 318 26.48 0.70 -6.99
CA SER A 318 25.09 0.26 -6.86
C SER A 318 24.65 -0.73 -7.96
N HIS A 319 25.41 -0.88 -9.04
CA HIS A 319 25.01 -1.65 -10.22
C HIS A 319 24.64 -3.13 -9.93
N PRO A 320 25.43 -3.91 -9.15
CA PRO A 320 25.07 -5.31 -8.85
C PRO A 320 23.71 -5.43 -8.14
N TYR A 321 23.37 -4.45 -7.30
CA TYR A 321 22.11 -4.39 -6.59
C TYR A 321 20.94 -4.00 -7.50
N MET A 322 21.18 -3.16 -8.51
CA MET A 322 20.18 -2.89 -9.56
C MET A 322 19.88 -4.15 -10.37
N VAL A 323 20.89 -4.97 -10.68
CA VAL A 323 20.69 -6.27 -11.35
C VAL A 323 19.87 -7.22 -10.47
N ALA A 324 20.21 -7.32 -9.18
CA ALA A 324 19.46 -8.14 -8.23
C ALA A 324 18.00 -7.67 -8.10
N ARG A 325 17.78 -6.35 -8.01
CA ARG A 325 16.44 -5.74 -8.02
C ARG A 325 15.65 -6.15 -9.27
N SER A 326 16.26 -6.09 -10.45
CA SER A 326 15.61 -6.48 -11.70
C SER A 326 15.19 -7.94 -11.71
N TRP A 327 16.01 -8.85 -11.19
CA TRP A 327 15.64 -10.26 -11.03
C TRP A 327 14.50 -10.45 -10.03
N GLY A 328 14.54 -9.76 -8.89
CA GLY A 328 13.43 -9.76 -7.93
C GLY A 328 12.12 -9.26 -8.54
N GLY A 329 12.18 -8.17 -9.31
CA GLY A 329 11.05 -7.62 -10.07
C GLY A 329 10.54 -8.58 -11.15
N PHE A 330 11.42 -9.25 -11.87
CA PHE A 330 11.05 -10.25 -12.87
C PHE A 330 10.29 -11.43 -12.25
N MET A 331 10.72 -11.90 -11.07
CA MET A 331 10.00 -12.94 -10.32
C MET A 331 8.60 -12.47 -9.90
N ILE A 332 8.48 -11.26 -9.38
CA ILE A 332 7.20 -10.63 -9.01
C ILE A 332 6.26 -10.59 -10.22
N ILE A 333 6.72 -10.05 -11.35
CA ILE A 333 5.92 -9.95 -12.59
C ILE A 333 5.51 -11.34 -13.10
N THR A 334 6.43 -12.30 -13.09
CA THR A 334 6.13 -13.70 -13.47
C THR A 334 5.05 -14.29 -12.56
N GLY A 335 5.11 -14.01 -11.25
CA GLY A 335 4.08 -14.38 -10.29
C GLY A 335 2.70 -13.82 -10.67
N GLN A 336 2.63 -12.54 -11.06
CA GLN A 336 1.37 -11.91 -11.50
C GLN A 336 0.82 -12.55 -12.78
N TRP A 337 1.68 -12.93 -13.74
CA TRP A 337 1.24 -13.68 -14.93
C TRP A 337 0.67 -15.05 -14.57
N ILE A 338 1.26 -15.75 -13.60
CA ILE A 338 0.72 -17.02 -13.09
C ILE A 338 -0.64 -16.81 -12.42
N PHE A 339 -0.80 -15.73 -11.65
CA PHE A 339 -2.10 -15.36 -11.07
C PHE A 339 -3.16 -15.13 -12.14
N LEU A 340 -2.86 -14.29 -13.14
CA LEU A 340 -3.78 -13.99 -14.24
C LEU A 340 -4.16 -15.25 -15.03
N TYR A 341 -3.18 -16.12 -15.31
CA TYR A 341 -3.45 -17.40 -15.96
C TYR A 341 -4.34 -18.31 -15.10
N ASN A 342 -4.07 -18.41 -13.80
CA ASN A 342 -4.88 -19.20 -12.88
C ASN A 342 -6.32 -18.64 -12.77
N LEU A 343 -6.48 -17.32 -12.74
CA LEU A 343 -7.78 -16.64 -12.79
C LEU A 343 -8.52 -16.94 -14.08
N TYR A 344 -7.86 -16.77 -15.23
CA TYR A 344 -8.45 -17.06 -16.54
C TYR A 344 -8.93 -18.51 -16.61
N ARG A 345 -8.09 -19.47 -16.21
CA ARG A 345 -8.45 -20.90 -16.15
C ARG A 345 -9.61 -21.17 -15.21
N THR A 346 -9.67 -20.51 -14.06
CA THR A 346 -10.75 -20.68 -13.06
C THR A 346 -12.07 -20.10 -13.57
N ALA A 347 -12.03 -18.92 -14.21
CA ALA A 347 -13.20 -18.26 -14.77
C ALA A 347 -13.76 -18.98 -16.00
N THR A 348 -12.90 -19.56 -16.86
CA THR A 348 -13.31 -20.18 -18.14
C THR A 348 -13.50 -21.69 -18.07
N ALA A 349 -13.14 -22.36 -16.97
CA ALA A 349 -13.31 -23.79 -16.83
C ALA A 349 -14.78 -24.23 -17.08
N PRO A 350 -15.01 -25.31 -17.86
CA PRO A 350 -16.34 -25.91 -17.97
C PRO A 350 -16.87 -26.30 -16.59
N ALA A 351 -18.19 -26.12 -16.37
CA ALA A 351 -18.81 -26.31 -15.05
C ALA A 351 -18.50 -27.67 -14.40
N HIS A 352 -18.33 -28.73 -15.20
CA HIS A 352 -18.00 -30.08 -14.71
C HIS A 352 -16.53 -30.28 -14.29
N LYS A 353 -15.60 -29.39 -14.70
CA LYS A 353 -14.18 -29.43 -14.31
C LYS A 353 -13.84 -28.44 -13.20
N ALA A 354 -14.77 -27.56 -12.85
CA ALA A 354 -14.56 -26.59 -11.81
C ALA A 354 -14.65 -27.27 -10.44
N VAL A 355 -13.63 -27.09 -9.59
CA VAL A 355 -13.72 -27.53 -8.20
C VAL A 355 -14.65 -26.57 -7.47
N PRO A 356 -15.83 -27.01 -7.00
CA PRO A 356 -16.80 -26.12 -6.40
C PRO A 356 -16.27 -25.52 -5.10
N TYR A 357 -16.60 -24.24 -4.88
CA TYR A 357 -16.36 -23.60 -3.59
C TYR A 357 -17.41 -24.08 -2.58
N GLU A 358 -17.04 -25.00 -1.69
CA GLU A 358 -17.89 -25.36 -0.55
C GLU A 358 -17.89 -24.22 0.48
N VAL A 359 -19.05 -23.58 0.64
CA VAL A 359 -19.28 -22.67 1.76
C VAL A 359 -19.47 -23.56 2.99
N LYS A 360 -18.39 -23.78 3.77
CA LYS A 360 -18.58 -24.25 5.15
C LYS A 360 -19.32 -23.15 5.90
N ALA A 361 -20.55 -23.47 6.33
CA ALA A 361 -21.46 -22.58 7.05
C ALA A 361 -20.83 -22.05 8.35
#